data_AF-A0A0R3QPD3-F1
#
_entry.id   AF-A0A0R3QPD3-F1
#
_cell.length_a   1.000
_cell.length_b   1.000
_cell.length_c   1.000
_cell.angle_alpha   90.00
_cell.angle_beta   90.00
_cell.angle_gamma   90.00
#
_symmetry.space_group_name_H-M   'P 1'
#
loop_
_entity.id
_entity.type
_entity.pdbx_description
1 polymer ?
#
loop_
_entity_poly.entity_id
_entity_poly.type
_entity_poly.pdbx_seq_one_letter_code
_entity_poly.pdbx_strand_id
1 'polypeptide(L)'
;MTTALMLTDRDGDAVDGASAVLAVVAPPGASWLACCVDMQAMAEEVRAEGWGFVACELDGVGLDMRVFGIARKAEREPTAEEAHALAQLEGERKGLRIAYNANEDRRHAMGCTQVYEAEEQRLASALDEIEDRIEAAHTALEEWTPEQMARLGAVLCLDASGEVFVRRGVFRQSERARMPDVSRDCHGPMFSEDLMRDLTAHRTAALQAALMQNTHVALVTLVHRLAETLFERYGSGNDVVKVHIQPMTDATLSEDATGYADSPAAWLLGCAEAQWAERLPGTSRAMFDWLLAQDQDTLLALLAYCTARSIHAVSSKQRRHDQSDAIAQALGLDLSDWWIATTATYVGRVTRAQAIQAVREATGTDCTALVAGMKRSEAVRYCAAKLEGSRWLPTTLRPLVPIRGSHEDDERDI
;
A
#
# COMPACT_ATOMS: atom_id res chain seq x y z
N MET A 1 -1.82 -44.03 37.21
CA MET A 1 -1.57 -45.24 36.40
C MET A 1 -1.16 -44.77 35.02
N THR A 2 0.14 -44.71 34.81
CA THR A 2 0.78 -44.18 33.60
C THR A 2 1.11 -45.39 32.73
N THR A 3 0.48 -45.51 31.57
CA THR A 3 0.80 -46.58 30.61
C THR A 3 1.74 -45.98 29.56
N ALA A 4 3.03 -46.25 29.71
CA ALA A 4 4.05 -45.97 28.71
C ALA A 4 4.08 -47.12 27.69
N LEU A 5 3.86 -46.81 26.41
CA LEU A 5 4.10 -47.74 25.29
C LEU A 5 5.51 -47.48 24.77
N MET A 6 6.46 -48.35 25.16
CA MET A 6 7.78 -48.45 24.54
C MET A 6 7.63 -49.19 23.20
N LEU A 7 8.06 -48.56 22.11
CA LEU A 7 8.26 -49.20 20.81
C LEU A 7 9.71 -49.70 20.74
N THR A 8 9.90 -51.02 20.70
CA THR A 8 11.18 -51.68 20.41
C THR A 8 11.26 -51.99 18.93
N ASP A 9 12.43 -51.79 18.32
CA ASP A 9 12.72 -52.28 16.97
C ASP A 9 12.84 -53.82 16.96
N ARG A 10 12.71 -54.43 15.78
CA ARG A 10 12.55 -55.86 15.56
C ARG A 10 13.78 -56.71 15.93
N ASP A 11 14.91 -56.08 16.26
CA ASP A 11 16.14 -56.74 16.72
C ASP A 11 16.56 -56.43 18.18
N GLY A 12 15.73 -55.71 18.95
CA GLY A 12 15.82 -55.75 20.43
C GLY A 12 16.95 -54.97 21.10
N ASP A 13 17.61 -54.01 20.44
CA ASP A 13 18.54 -53.07 21.10
C ASP A 13 17.89 -51.70 21.36
N ALA A 14 18.30 -51.08 22.48
CA ALA A 14 17.79 -49.78 22.92
C ALA A 14 18.37 -48.63 22.08
N VAL A 15 17.51 -47.85 21.41
CA VAL A 15 17.93 -46.63 20.70
C VAL A 15 18.01 -45.48 21.69
N ASP A 16 19.22 -44.94 21.83
CA ASP A 16 19.57 -43.82 22.71
C ASP A 16 18.89 -42.51 22.27
N GLY A 17 18.56 -41.68 23.25
CA GLY A 17 17.65 -40.54 23.12
C GLY A 17 18.23 -39.36 22.35
N ALA A 18 18.18 -39.37 21.01
CA ALA A 18 18.39 -38.17 20.18
C ALA A 18 17.87 -38.35 18.74
N SER A 19 16.62 -38.78 18.55
CA SER A 19 15.90 -38.62 17.27
C SER A 19 14.43 -39.00 17.44
N ALA A 20 13.57 -38.02 17.72
CA ALA A 20 12.14 -38.18 17.58
C ALA A 20 11.67 -37.24 16.46
N VAL A 21 11.37 -37.90 15.35
CA VAL A 21 11.04 -37.40 14.02
C VAL A 21 9.76 -36.55 14.02
N LEU A 22 9.87 -35.38 13.38
CA LEU A 22 8.78 -34.64 12.75
C LEU A 22 8.04 -35.59 11.78
N ALA A 23 6.85 -36.06 12.13
CA ALA A 23 5.97 -36.75 11.20
C ALA A 23 4.94 -35.74 10.67
N VAL A 24 5.36 -34.91 9.70
CA VAL A 24 4.44 -34.15 8.84
C VAL A 24 4.31 -34.92 7.53
N VAL A 25 3.07 -35.15 7.14
CA VAL A 25 2.66 -35.91 5.96
C VAL A 25 3.27 -35.27 4.69
N ALA A 26 4.13 -36.01 3.99
CA ALA A 26 4.79 -35.58 2.76
C ALA A 26 3.95 -35.92 1.51
N PRO A 27 3.88 -35.05 0.48
CA PRO A 27 3.46 -35.44 -0.86
C PRO A 27 4.65 -36.08 -1.63
N PRO A 28 4.40 -36.92 -2.66
CA PRO A 28 5.45 -37.73 -3.27
C PRO A 28 6.24 -36.94 -4.33
N GLY A 29 7.57 -36.92 -4.21
CA GLY A 29 8.44 -36.47 -5.29
C GLY A 29 9.88 -36.27 -4.83
N ALA A 30 10.83 -36.91 -5.51
CA ALA A 30 12.26 -36.95 -5.19
C ALA A 30 13.01 -35.58 -5.29
N SER A 31 12.32 -34.44 -5.28
CA SER A 31 12.93 -33.09 -5.33
C SER A 31 13.06 -32.41 -3.96
N TRP A 32 12.28 -32.82 -2.95
CA TRP A 32 12.27 -32.16 -1.64
C TRP A 32 13.58 -32.31 -0.86
N LEU A 33 14.12 -33.54 -0.81
CA LEU A 33 15.39 -33.83 -0.11
C LEU A 33 16.58 -33.15 -0.79
N ALA A 34 16.58 -33.06 -2.12
CA ALA A 34 17.60 -32.31 -2.87
C ALA A 34 17.51 -30.80 -2.59
N CYS A 35 16.30 -30.24 -2.62
CA CYS A 35 16.04 -28.84 -2.33
C CYS A 35 16.41 -28.47 -0.87
N CYS A 36 16.15 -29.35 0.10
CA CYS A 36 16.57 -29.17 1.49
C CYS A 36 18.10 -29.15 1.65
N VAL A 37 18.83 -30.00 0.92
CA VAL A 37 20.30 -30.05 0.95
C VAL A 37 20.89 -28.80 0.29
N ASP A 38 20.37 -28.39 -0.87
CA ASP A 38 20.80 -27.17 -1.56
C ASP A 38 20.54 -25.92 -0.71
N MET A 39 19.39 -25.84 -0.05
CA MET A 39 19.05 -24.72 0.81
C MET A 39 19.87 -24.71 2.11
N GLN A 40 20.26 -25.88 2.64
CA GLN A 40 21.18 -25.95 3.78
C GLN A 40 22.58 -25.46 3.41
N ALA A 41 23.11 -25.84 2.24
CA ALA A 41 24.38 -25.35 1.74
C ALA A 41 24.36 -23.83 1.52
N MET A 42 23.33 -23.30 0.86
CA MET A 42 23.15 -21.85 0.69
C MET A 42 22.98 -21.12 2.03
N ALA A 43 22.32 -21.74 3.01
CA ALA A 43 22.19 -21.16 4.34
C ALA A 43 23.53 -21.08 5.08
N GLU A 44 24.46 -22.03 4.86
CA GLU A 44 25.81 -21.97 5.41
C GLU A 44 26.65 -20.85 4.77
N GLU A 45 26.55 -20.67 3.45
CA GLU A 45 27.18 -19.56 2.73
C GLU A 45 26.69 -18.21 3.25
N VAL A 46 25.37 -18.06 3.42
CA VAL A 46 24.77 -16.82 3.92
C VAL A 46 25.10 -16.60 5.40
N ARG A 47 25.23 -17.65 6.23
CA ARG A 47 25.70 -17.50 7.61
C ARG A 47 27.13 -16.96 7.68
N ALA A 48 27.99 -17.32 6.73
CA ALA A 48 29.36 -16.82 6.66
C ALA A 48 29.43 -15.31 6.36
N GLU A 49 28.34 -14.70 5.87
CA GLU A 49 28.26 -13.24 5.64
C GLU A 49 28.13 -12.44 6.96
N GLY A 50 27.75 -13.07 8.09
CA GLY A 50 27.67 -12.40 9.40
C GLY A 50 26.27 -11.91 9.82
N TRP A 51 25.20 -12.49 9.26
CA TRP A 51 23.81 -12.19 9.65
C TRP A 51 23.47 -12.74 11.05
N GLY A 52 22.71 -11.95 11.84
CA GLY A 52 22.33 -12.26 13.22
C GLY A 52 21.44 -13.51 13.35
N PHE A 53 20.70 -13.86 12.30
CA PHE A 53 20.12 -15.18 12.14
C PHE A 53 20.00 -15.56 10.67
N VAL A 54 20.03 -16.86 10.38
CA VAL A 54 19.69 -17.38 9.05
C VAL A 54 18.62 -18.44 9.22
N ALA A 55 17.46 -18.19 8.60
CA ALA A 55 16.32 -19.09 8.65
C ALA A 55 16.00 -19.65 7.26
N CYS A 56 15.40 -20.83 7.25
CA CYS A 56 15.03 -21.58 6.07
C CYS A 56 13.52 -21.79 6.14
N GLU A 57 12.76 -21.09 5.30
CA GLU A 57 11.30 -21.16 5.30
C GLU A 57 10.87 -22.06 4.14
N LEU A 58 10.43 -23.27 4.51
CA LEU A 58 10.00 -24.33 3.58
C LEU A 58 8.48 -24.41 3.44
N ASP A 59 7.75 -23.75 4.35
CA ASP A 59 6.30 -23.90 4.49
C ASP A 59 5.50 -22.92 3.60
N GLY A 60 6.15 -22.12 2.75
CA GLY A 60 5.48 -21.14 1.90
C GLY A 60 6.31 -20.64 0.71
N VAL A 61 5.61 -20.01 -0.25
CA VAL A 61 6.23 -19.29 -1.39
C VAL A 61 6.55 -17.87 -0.96
N GLY A 62 7.83 -17.51 -0.96
CA GLY A 62 8.32 -16.20 -0.53
C GLY A 62 8.50 -16.05 0.98
N LEU A 63 8.68 -14.81 1.44
CA LEU A 63 8.89 -14.48 2.86
C LEU A 63 7.53 -14.25 3.54
N ASP A 64 7.25 -14.94 4.65
CA ASP A 64 6.04 -14.62 5.43
C ASP A 64 6.17 -13.26 6.10
N MET A 65 5.56 -12.25 5.49
CA MET A 65 5.57 -10.88 5.97
C MET A 65 4.77 -10.68 7.27
N ARG A 66 4.10 -11.71 7.83
CA ARG A 66 3.47 -11.67 9.17
C ARG A 66 4.46 -12.06 10.27
N VAL A 67 5.38 -12.97 9.97
CA VAL A 67 6.43 -13.42 10.90
C VAL A 67 7.66 -12.52 10.78
N PHE A 68 7.93 -12.05 9.56
CA PHE A 68 9.13 -11.30 9.21
C PHE A 68 8.82 -9.89 8.68
N GLY A 69 9.75 -8.96 8.88
CA GLY A 69 9.77 -7.64 8.28
C GLY A 69 11.09 -7.37 7.57
N ILE A 70 11.14 -6.39 6.68
CA ILE A 70 12.33 -6.06 5.89
C ILE A 70 12.86 -4.68 6.33
N ALA A 71 14.14 -4.62 6.64
CA ALA A 71 14.85 -3.38 6.93
C ALA A 71 15.53 -2.84 5.66
N ARG A 72 15.86 -1.55 5.67
CA ARG A 72 16.66 -0.91 4.62
C ARG A 72 18.15 -1.00 4.92
N LYS A 73 18.95 -1.00 3.87
CA LYS A 73 20.39 -0.75 3.95
C LYS A 73 20.64 0.64 4.55
N ALA A 74 21.74 0.79 5.28
CA ALA A 74 22.19 2.12 5.68
C ALA A 74 22.87 2.80 4.48
N GLU A 75 22.82 4.11 4.47
CA GLU A 75 23.61 4.91 3.54
C GLU A 75 24.98 5.16 4.18
N ARG A 76 26.06 4.72 3.51
CA ARG A 76 27.43 5.01 3.95
C ARG A 76 27.79 6.45 3.64
N GLU A 77 28.76 6.99 4.38
CA GLU A 77 29.33 8.28 3.99
C GLU A 77 30.00 8.15 2.60
N PRO A 78 29.68 9.05 1.66
CA PRO A 78 30.31 9.05 0.35
C PRO A 78 31.81 9.36 0.50
N THR A 79 32.64 8.71 -0.31
CA THR A 79 34.07 9.06 -0.40
C THR A 79 34.23 10.48 -0.93
N ALA A 80 35.40 11.09 -0.75
CA ALA A 80 35.64 12.45 -1.24
C ALA A 80 35.40 12.60 -2.76
N GLU A 81 35.70 11.54 -3.54
CA GLU A 81 35.45 11.50 -4.99
C GLU A 81 33.96 11.37 -5.32
N GLU A 82 33.23 10.49 -4.63
CA GLU A 82 31.77 10.32 -4.82
C GLU A 82 30.98 11.52 -4.33
N ALA A 83 31.37 12.13 -3.21
CA ALA A 83 30.79 13.36 -2.70
C ALA A 83 31.00 14.51 -3.68
N HIS A 84 32.19 14.58 -4.29
CA HIS A 84 32.47 15.55 -5.35
C HIS A 84 31.64 15.29 -6.61
N ALA A 85 31.50 14.03 -7.03
CA ALA A 85 30.68 13.64 -8.18
C ALA A 85 29.19 13.93 -7.94
N LEU A 86 28.66 13.63 -6.75
CA LEU A 86 27.30 13.97 -6.35
C LEU A 86 27.09 15.49 -6.34
N ALA A 87 28.01 16.25 -5.73
CA ALA A 87 27.93 17.71 -5.73
C ALA A 87 27.99 18.29 -7.16
N GLN A 88 28.76 17.67 -8.06
CA GLN A 88 28.78 18.04 -9.47
C GLN A 88 27.44 17.75 -10.14
N LEU A 89 26.87 16.55 -9.96
CA LEU A 89 25.55 16.18 -10.49
C LEU A 89 24.44 17.10 -9.97
N GLU A 90 24.47 17.45 -8.68
CA GLU A 90 23.53 18.40 -8.09
C GLU A 90 23.71 19.82 -8.63
N GLY A 91 24.96 20.23 -8.88
CA GLY A 91 25.28 21.48 -9.56
C GLY A 91 24.75 21.53 -10.98
N GLU A 92 24.91 20.45 -11.75
CA GLU A 92 24.36 20.26 -13.09
C GLU A 92 22.82 20.30 -13.06
N ARG A 93 22.17 19.56 -12.14
CA ARG A 93 20.72 19.59 -11.90
C ARG A 93 20.22 21.01 -11.64
N LYS A 94 20.90 21.74 -10.75
CA LYS A 94 20.55 23.13 -10.43
C LYS A 94 20.72 24.05 -11.65
N GLY A 95 21.80 23.90 -12.40
CA GLY A 95 22.04 24.63 -13.65
C GLY A 95 20.95 24.38 -14.69
N LEU A 96 20.59 23.11 -14.89
CA LEU A 96 19.52 22.69 -15.79
C LEU A 96 18.16 23.25 -15.33
N ARG A 97 17.87 23.24 -14.02
CA ARG A 97 16.63 23.83 -13.47
C ARG A 97 16.57 25.35 -13.68
N ILE A 98 17.68 26.06 -13.51
CA ILE A 98 17.76 27.50 -13.81
C ILE A 98 17.55 27.75 -15.30
N ALA A 99 18.18 26.97 -16.18
CA ALA A 99 17.99 27.07 -17.62
C ALA A 99 16.55 26.77 -18.02
N TYR A 100 15.93 25.78 -17.40
CA TYR A 100 14.51 25.43 -17.58
C TYR A 100 13.60 26.61 -17.20
N ASN A 101 13.81 27.19 -16.02
CA ASN A 101 13.04 28.36 -15.57
C ASN A 101 13.27 29.58 -16.48
N ALA A 102 14.51 29.85 -16.91
CA ALA A 102 14.81 30.93 -17.84
C ALA A 102 14.22 30.70 -19.24
N ASN A 103 14.02 29.44 -19.63
CA ASN A 103 13.29 29.08 -20.84
C ASN A 103 11.79 29.36 -20.67
N GLU A 104 11.20 29.02 -19.52
CA GLU A 104 9.82 29.39 -19.13
C GLU A 104 9.60 30.91 -19.06
N ASP A 105 10.56 31.69 -18.60
CA ASP A 105 10.47 33.15 -18.61
C ASP A 105 10.51 33.69 -20.05
N ARG A 106 11.35 33.10 -20.90
CA ARG A 106 11.39 33.42 -22.34
C ARG A 106 10.10 33.07 -23.06
N ARG A 107 9.41 31.99 -22.66
CA ARG A 107 8.05 31.66 -23.13
C ARG A 107 7.07 32.80 -22.88
N HIS A 108 7.12 33.42 -21.70
CA HIS A 108 6.24 34.54 -21.35
C HIS A 108 6.52 35.79 -22.20
N ALA A 109 7.77 36.01 -22.60
CA ALA A 109 8.19 37.18 -23.39
C ALA A 109 8.03 37.01 -24.91
N MET A 110 8.31 35.83 -25.47
CA MET A 110 8.39 35.59 -26.91
C MET A 110 7.30 34.63 -27.45
N GLY A 111 6.49 34.03 -26.57
CA GLY A 111 5.50 33.02 -26.90
C GLY A 111 6.11 31.62 -27.11
N CYS A 112 5.25 30.61 -27.31
CA CYS A 112 5.68 29.25 -27.66
C CYS A 112 6.19 29.23 -29.11
N THR A 113 7.50 29.32 -29.26
CA THR A 113 8.21 29.16 -30.54
C THR A 113 8.79 27.74 -30.62
N GLN A 114 9.01 27.23 -31.84
CA GLN A 114 9.68 25.93 -32.05
C GLN A 114 11.06 25.86 -31.38
N VAL A 115 11.74 27.00 -31.27
CA VAL A 115 13.04 27.13 -30.59
C VAL A 115 12.89 26.94 -29.09
N TYR A 116 11.85 27.51 -28.47
CA TYR A 116 11.54 27.32 -27.04
C TYR A 116 11.16 25.86 -26.74
N GLU A 117 10.32 25.25 -27.56
CA GLU A 117 9.82 23.87 -27.36
C GLU A 117 10.96 22.83 -27.50
N ALA A 118 11.84 23.00 -28.48
CA ALA A 118 13.01 22.14 -28.64
C ALA A 118 13.96 22.26 -27.43
N GLU A 119 14.14 23.46 -26.90
CA GLU A 119 14.97 23.68 -25.71
C GLU A 119 14.29 23.19 -24.43
N GLU A 120 12.96 23.31 -24.29
CA GLU A 120 12.20 22.76 -23.17
C GLU A 120 12.32 21.23 -23.12
N GLN A 121 12.12 20.54 -24.25
CA GLN A 121 12.28 19.09 -24.34
C GLN A 121 13.71 18.66 -24.02
N ARG A 122 14.71 19.37 -24.55
CA ARG A 122 16.13 19.09 -24.28
C ARG A 122 16.44 19.22 -22.79
N LEU A 123 15.95 20.28 -22.14
CA LEU A 123 16.18 20.54 -20.72
C LEU A 123 15.44 19.55 -19.82
N ALA A 124 14.21 19.16 -20.18
CA ALA A 124 13.45 18.14 -19.45
C ALA A 124 14.15 16.78 -19.50
N SER A 125 14.51 16.29 -20.69
CA SER A 125 15.22 15.02 -20.84
C SER A 125 16.59 15.02 -20.14
N ALA A 126 17.31 16.14 -20.17
CA ALA A 126 18.56 16.27 -19.44
C ALA A 126 18.37 16.28 -17.91
N LEU A 127 17.25 16.80 -17.40
CA LEU A 127 16.92 16.75 -15.97
C LEU A 127 16.62 15.31 -15.53
N ASP A 128 15.79 14.58 -16.28
CA ASP A 128 15.47 13.17 -16.00
C ASP A 128 16.76 12.32 -15.96
N GLU A 129 17.63 12.47 -16.95
CA GLU A 129 18.91 11.73 -17.01
C GLU A 129 19.82 12.05 -15.81
N ILE A 130 19.85 13.30 -15.36
CA ILE A 130 20.62 13.69 -14.17
C ILE A 130 19.99 13.15 -12.89
N GLU A 131 18.66 13.13 -12.79
CA GLU A 131 17.93 12.61 -11.64
C GLU A 131 18.16 11.10 -11.50
N ASP A 132 18.11 10.34 -12.60
CA ASP A 132 18.45 8.91 -12.64
C ASP A 132 19.90 8.66 -12.20
N ARG A 133 20.85 9.50 -12.66
CA ARG A 133 22.26 9.38 -12.27
C ARG A 133 22.49 9.68 -10.80
N ILE A 134 21.76 10.65 -10.22
CA ILE A 134 21.81 10.96 -8.78
C ILE A 134 21.22 9.79 -7.98
N GLU A 135 20.08 9.23 -8.39
CA GLU A 135 19.48 8.06 -7.73
C GLU A 135 20.40 6.84 -7.78
N ALA A 136 21.01 6.57 -8.93
CA ALA A 136 21.99 5.49 -9.07
C ALA A 136 23.21 5.71 -8.16
N ALA A 137 23.70 6.95 -8.04
CA ALA A 137 24.80 7.29 -7.14
C ALA A 137 24.43 7.09 -5.66
N HIS A 138 23.24 7.52 -5.22
CA HIS A 138 22.76 7.24 -3.85
C HIS A 138 22.56 5.75 -3.60
N THR A 139 22.02 5.01 -4.57
CA THR A 139 21.86 3.55 -4.48
C THR A 139 23.21 2.85 -4.31
N ALA A 140 24.27 3.36 -4.94
CA ALA A 140 25.63 2.86 -4.77
C ALA A 140 26.24 3.15 -3.37
N LEU A 141 25.65 4.07 -2.60
CA LEU A 141 25.99 4.31 -1.20
C LEU A 141 25.19 3.43 -0.23
N GLU A 142 24.21 2.66 -0.71
CA GLU A 142 23.43 1.76 0.14
C GLU A 142 24.17 0.45 0.40
N GLU A 143 24.62 0.26 1.64
CA GLU A 143 25.34 -0.93 2.09
C GLU A 143 24.79 -1.47 3.41
N TRP A 144 24.96 -2.78 3.64
CA TRP A 144 24.63 -3.37 4.93
C TRP A 144 25.77 -3.11 5.91
N THR A 145 25.52 -2.39 7.00
CA THR A 145 26.55 -2.22 8.02
C THR A 145 26.70 -3.49 8.86
N PRO A 146 27.89 -3.76 9.44
CA PRO A 146 28.07 -4.88 10.36
C PRO A 146 27.08 -4.89 11.53
N GLU A 147 26.69 -3.70 12.03
CA GLU A 147 25.69 -3.55 13.09
C GLU A 147 24.27 -3.91 12.61
N GLN A 148 23.94 -3.59 11.36
CA GLN A 148 22.68 -4.02 10.75
C GLN A 148 22.68 -5.53 10.53
N MET A 149 23.77 -6.09 9.98
CA MET A 149 23.89 -7.53 9.73
C MET A 149 23.84 -8.33 11.03
N ALA A 150 24.47 -7.87 12.11
CA ALA A 150 24.42 -8.56 13.40
C ALA A 150 23.03 -8.59 14.05
N ARG A 151 22.14 -7.64 13.69
CA ARG A 151 20.78 -7.51 14.25
C ARG A 151 19.70 -8.10 13.36
N LEU A 152 19.90 -8.01 12.04
CA LEU A 152 19.00 -8.52 11.03
C LEU A 152 19.41 -9.95 10.66
N GLY A 153 18.51 -10.67 10.02
CA GLY A 153 18.75 -11.99 9.48
C GLY A 153 18.64 -12.04 7.97
N ALA A 154 18.94 -13.22 7.45
CA ALA A 154 18.62 -13.60 6.09
C ALA A 154 17.66 -14.79 6.13
N VAL A 155 16.66 -14.79 5.25
CA VAL A 155 15.72 -15.90 5.13
C VAL A 155 15.84 -16.46 3.72
N LEU A 156 16.05 -17.77 3.63
CA LEU A 156 16.00 -18.51 2.39
C LEU A 156 14.55 -18.92 2.15
N CYS A 157 14.03 -18.52 0.99
CA CYS A 157 12.66 -18.76 0.59
C CYS A 157 12.64 -19.48 -0.75
N LEU A 158 11.57 -20.22 -1.02
CA LEU A 158 11.28 -20.74 -2.34
C LEU A 158 10.43 -19.72 -3.10
N ASP A 159 10.73 -19.51 -4.38
CA ASP A 159 9.83 -18.76 -5.26
C ASP A 159 8.71 -19.65 -5.81
N ALA A 160 7.82 -19.05 -6.60
CA ALA A 160 6.66 -19.77 -7.17
C ALA A 160 7.06 -20.88 -8.16
N SER A 161 8.33 -20.91 -8.61
CA SER A 161 8.90 -21.94 -9.46
C SER A 161 9.63 -23.04 -8.67
N GLY A 162 9.75 -22.89 -7.35
CA GLY A 162 10.48 -23.79 -6.48
C GLY A 162 11.99 -23.53 -6.42
N GLU A 163 12.47 -22.41 -6.98
CA GLU A 163 13.87 -22.01 -6.88
C GLU A 163 14.13 -21.30 -5.54
N VAL A 164 15.27 -21.61 -4.91
CA VAL A 164 15.70 -21.01 -3.65
C VAL A 164 16.28 -19.62 -3.93
N PHE A 165 15.75 -18.59 -3.28
CA PHE A 165 16.36 -17.26 -3.26
C PHE A 165 16.58 -16.77 -1.82
N VAL A 166 17.58 -15.92 -1.64
CA VAL A 166 17.96 -15.38 -0.33
C VAL A 166 17.41 -13.97 -0.17
N ARG A 167 16.59 -13.74 0.86
CA ARG A 167 16.18 -12.41 1.29
C ARG A 167 17.04 -11.94 2.46
N ARG A 168 17.86 -10.92 2.23
CA ARG A 168 18.75 -10.31 3.24
C ARG A 168 18.09 -9.09 3.89
N GLY A 169 18.44 -8.79 5.14
CA GLY A 169 17.92 -7.62 5.86
C GLY A 169 16.56 -7.84 6.53
N VAL A 170 16.31 -9.06 6.99
CA VAL A 170 15.02 -9.47 7.56
C VAL A 170 15.06 -9.33 9.09
N PHE A 171 13.96 -8.97 9.75
CA PHE A 171 13.82 -9.01 11.20
C PHE A 171 12.53 -9.74 11.57
N ARG A 172 12.45 -10.32 12.77
CA ARG A 172 11.18 -10.91 13.23
C ARG A 172 10.22 -9.81 13.66
N GLN A 173 8.95 -9.88 13.30
CA GLN A 173 7.97 -8.85 13.67
C GLN A 173 7.88 -8.64 15.19
N SER A 174 8.10 -9.68 15.99
CA SER A 174 8.19 -9.61 17.46
C SER A 174 9.29 -8.67 17.96
N GLU A 175 10.28 -8.34 17.13
CA GLU A 175 11.43 -7.49 17.45
C GLU A 175 11.26 -6.05 16.89
N ARG A 176 10.15 -5.77 16.19
CA ARG A 176 9.86 -4.48 15.55
C ARG A 176 9.92 -3.29 16.51
N ALA A 177 9.47 -3.45 17.75
CA ALA A 177 9.44 -2.38 18.75
C ALA A 177 10.84 -1.89 19.18
N ARG A 178 11.91 -2.64 18.85
CA ARG A 178 13.30 -2.27 19.15
C ARG A 178 14.01 -1.61 17.96
N MET A 179 13.29 -1.32 16.88
CA MET A 179 13.86 -0.74 15.66
C MET A 179 13.50 0.74 15.53
N PRO A 180 14.46 1.62 15.16
CA PRO A 180 14.12 2.95 14.69
C PRO A 180 13.28 2.81 13.40
N ASP A 181 12.28 3.69 13.24
CA ASP A 181 11.37 3.65 12.10
C ASP A 181 12.09 3.99 10.79
N VAL A 182 12.56 2.96 10.08
CA VAL A 182 13.16 3.06 8.73
C VAL A 182 12.28 2.39 7.68
N SER A 183 10.96 2.48 7.85
CA SER A 183 9.99 2.11 6.81
C SER A 183 9.75 3.27 5.83
N ARG A 184 10.74 3.52 4.96
CA ARG A 184 10.48 4.19 3.69
C ARG A 184 10.30 3.11 2.63
N ASP A 185 9.48 3.37 1.61
CA ASP A 185 9.27 2.46 0.48
C ASP A 185 10.12 2.89 -0.73
N CYS A 186 10.68 1.90 -1.42
CA CYS A 186 11.39 2.06 -2.69
C CYS A 186 10.37 2.40 -3.78
N HIS A 187 10.80 3.21 -4.76
CA HIS A 187 10.02 4.07 -5.67
C HIS A 187 9.60 5.38 -5.00
N GLY A 188 10.09 6.50 -5.53
CA GLY A 188 9.58 7.82 -5.19
C GLY A 188 8.06 7.91 -5.36
N PRO A 189 7.39 8.89 -4.73
CA PRO A 189 5.94 9.05 -4.85
C PRO A 189 5.52 9.11 -6.33
N MET A 190 4.69 8.16 -6.80
CA MET A 190 4.15 8.19 -8.18
C MET A 190 3.35 9.49 -8.44
N PHE A 191 2.81 10.08 -7.38
CA PHE A 191 2.09 11.35 -7.37
C PHE A 191 2.58 12.21 -6.19
N SER A 192 2.35 13.53 -6.24
CA SER A 192 2.63 14.40 -5.10
C SER A 192 1.81 13.98 -3.86
N GLU A 193 2.33 14.25 -2.67
CA GLU A 193 1.64 13.93 -1.40
C GLU A 193 0.24 14.55 -1.34
N ASP A 194 0.09 15.78 -1.84
CA ASP A 194 -1.21 16.48 -1.92
C ASP A 194 -2.19 15.78 -2.86
N LEU A 195 -1.72 15.26 -4.00
CA LEU A 195 -2.57 14.51 -4.92
C LEU A 195 -2.91 13.12 -4.35
N MET A 196 -2.00 12.51 -3.59
CA MET A 196 -2.26 11.25 -2.90
C MET A 196 -3.35 11.39 -1.82
N ARG A 197 -3.26 12.42 -0.97
CA ARG A 197 -4.30 12.71 0.03
C ARG A 197 -5.65 12.97 -0.63
N ASP A 198 -5.67 13.75 -1.70
CA ASP A 198 -6.91 14.06 -2.45
C ASP A 198 -7.59 12.80 -3.00
N LEU A 199 -6.84 11.97 -3.72
CA LEU A 199 -7.37 10.74 -4.31
C LEU A 199 -7.83 9.76 -3.22
N THR A 200 -7.04 9.59 -2.16
CA THR A 200 -7.40 8.68 -1.06
C THR A 200 -8.57 9.19 -0.21
N ALA A 201 -8.76 10.51 -0.12
CA ALA A 201 -9.95 11.13 0.48
C ALA A 201 -11.21 10.87 -0.34
N HIS A 202 -11.18 11.06 -1.67
CA HIS A 202 -12.28 10.68 -2.55
C HIS A 202 -12.62 9.18 -2.45
N ARG A 203 -11.60 8.32 -2.38
CA ARG A 203 -11.82 6.89 -2.14
C ARG A 203 -12.50 6.61 -0.79
N THR A 204 -12.02 7.26 0.27
CA THR A 204 -12.61 7.12 1.61
C THR A 204 -14.07 7.52 1.56
N ALA A 205 -14.41 8.67 0.98
CA ALA A 205 -15.80 9.13 0.85
C ALA A 205 -16.70 8.14 0.09
N ALA A 206 -16.23 7.63 -1.06
CA ALA A 206 -16.97 6.62 -1.83
C ALA A 206 -17.19 5.32 -1.01
N LEU A 207 -16.16 4.89 -0.27
CA LEU A 207 -16.25 3.71 0.60
C LEU A 207 -17.27 3.91 1.73
N GLN A 208 -17.29 5.09 2.36
CA GLN A 208 -18.29 5.43 3.39
C GLN A 208 -19.70 5.42 2.81
N ALA A 209 -19.91 6.08 1.67
CA ALA A 209 -21.23 6.18 1.03
C ALA A 209 -21.76 4.81 0.55
N ALA A 210 -20.88 3.94 0.05
CA ALA A 210 -21.25 2.58 -0.34
C ALA A 210 -21.53 1.68 0.89
N LEU A 211 -20.69 1.75 1.94
CA LEU A 211 -20.87 0.95 3.15
C LEU A 211 -22.18 1.27 3.88
N MET A 212 -22.54 2.55 3.95
CA MET A 212 -23.79 3.01 4.58
C MET A 212 -25.03 2.36 3.94
N GLN A 213 -24.97 2.08 2.64
CA GLN A 213 -26.07 1.46 1.89
C GLN A 213 -26.07 -0.08 2.01
N ASN A 214 -25.02 -0.69 2.56
CA ASN A 214 -24.93 -2.14 2.76
C ASN A 214 -24.77 -2.49 4.24
N THR A 215 -25.91 -2.59 4.90
CA THR A 215 -26.04 -2.85 6.33
C THR A 215 -25.33 -4.12 6.79
N HIS A 216 -25.34 -5.18 5.98
CA HIS A 216 -24.67 -6.43 6.30
C HIS A 216 -23.14 -6.27 6.32
N VAL A 217 -22.56 -5.67 5.28
CA VAL A 217 -21.10 -5.45 5.23
C VAL A 217 -20.65 -4.47 6.31
N ALA A 218 -21.48 -3.47 6.66
CA ALA A 218 -21.20 -2.58 7.77
C ALA A 218 -21.18 -3.33 9.13
N LEU A 219 -22.17 -4.19 9.38
CA LEU A 219 -22.21 -5.03 10.57
C LEU A 219 -20.99 -5.95 10.63
N VAL A 220 -20.66 -6.64 9.54
CA VAL A 220 -19.46 -7.50 9.44
C VAL A 220 -18.19 -6.71 9.71
N THR A 221 -18.07 -5.49 9.17
CA THR A 221 -16.90 -4.62 9.38
C THR A 221 -16.72 -4.26 10.86
N LEU A 222 -17.80 -3.89 11.54
CA LEU A 222 -17.76 -3.55 12.96
C LEU A 222 -17.48 -4.79 13.83
N VAL A 223 -18.16 -5.91 13.56
CA VAL A 223 -17.95 -7.18 14.26
C VAL A 223 -16.53 -7.68 14.07
N HIS A 224 -15.99 -7.61 12.85
CA HIS A 224 -14.59 -7.92 12.55
C HIS A 224 -13.65 -7.11 13.45
N ARG A 225 -13.86 -5.78 13.51
CA ARG A 225 -13.02 -4.90 14.34
C ARG A 225 -13.11 -5.22 15.82
N LEU A 226 -14.32 -5.49 16.32
CA LEU A 226 -14.55 -5.88 17.72
C LEU A 226 -13.90 -7.23 18.03
N ALA A 227 -14.07 -8.23 17.15
CA ALA A 227 -13.49 -9.56 17.29
C ALA A 227 -11.95 -9.52 17.26
N GLU A 228 -11.35 -8.78 16.33
CA GLU A 228 -9.89 -8.60 16.29
C GLU A 228 -9.34 -8.01 17.59
N THR A 229 -10.08 -7.06 18.18
CA THR A 229 -9.70 -6.39 19.43
C THR A 229 -9.83 -7.33 20.64
N LEU A 230 -10.88 -8.15 20.70
CA LEU A 230 -11.16 -9.04 21.82
C LEU A 230 -10.37 -10.36 21.79
N PHE A 231 -10.01 -10.85 20.61
CA PHE A 231 -9.30 -12.11 20.42
C PHE A 231 -7.79 -11.91 20.14
N GLU A 232 -7.23 -10.78 20.59
CA GLU A 232 -5.78 -10.49 20.65
C GLU A 232 -5.00 -10.73 19.34
N ARG A 233 -5.63 -10.50 18.17
CA ARG A 233 -4.91 -10.50 16.88
C ARG A 233 -4.01 -9.26 16.70
N TYR A 234 -4.16 -8.28 17.60
CA TYR A 234 -3.20 -7.23 17.93
C TYR A 234 -3.12 -7.14 19.47
N GLY A 235 -1.93 -6.92 20.04
CA GLY A 235 -1.59 -7.21 21.45
C GLY A 235 -2.42 -6.55 22.57
N SER A 236 -2.17 -7.05 23.79
CA SER A 236 -3.05 -7.00 24.97
C SER A 236 -3.34 -5.63 25.59
N GLY A 237 -4.58 -5.47 26.05
CA GLY A 237 -4.94 -4.54 27.13
C GLY A 237 -6.41 -4.70 27.52
N ASN A 238 -6.65 -5.35 28.67
CA ASN A 238 -7.99 -5.63 29.22
C ASN A 238 -8.89 -4.39 29.26
N ASP A 239 -10.01 -4.39 28.53
CA ASP A 239 -10.98 -3.28 28.51
C ASP A 239 -12.41 -3.78 28.35
N VAL A 240 -13.26 -3.49 29.32
CA VAL A 240 -14.58 -4.11 29.40
C VAL A 240 -15.53 -3.66 28.25
N VAL A 241 -15.31 -2.49 27.61
CA VAL A 241 -15.68 -2.17 26.21
C VAL A 241 -14.86 -0.94 25.75
N LYS A 242 -14.22 -0.97 24.58
CA LYS A 242 -13.71 0.25 23.90
C LYS A 242 -14.04 0.28 22.41
N VAL A 243 -14.97 1.15 22.03
CA VAL A 243 -15.23 1.57 20.65
C VAL A 243 -14.87 3.06 20.55
N HIS A 244 -13.71 3.37 19.97
CA HIS A 244 -13.33 4.75 19.69
C HIS A 244 -13.72 5.08 18.24
N ILE A 245 -14.78 5.86 18.07
CA ILE A 245 -15.14 6.43 16.77
C ILE A 245 -14.49 7.81 16.71
N GLN A 246 -13.43 7.93 15.92
CA GLN A 246 -13.00 9.24 15.45
C GLN A 246 -13.79 9.52 14.17
N PRO A 247 -14.81 10.39 14.20
CA PRO A 247 -15.64 10.63 13.04
C PRO A 247 -14.79 11.28 11.94
N MET A 248 -14.77 10.67 10.77
CA MET A 248 -14.25 11.31 9.57
C MET A 248 -15.39 12.15 8.99
N THR A 249 -15.42 13.44 9.35
CA THR A 249 -16.54 14.33 9.01
C THR A 249 -16.44 14.88 7.58
N ASP A 250 -17.53 15.49 7.11
CA ASP A 250 -17.56 16.17 5.81
C ASP A 250 -16.58 17.35 5.77
N ALA A 251 -16.37 18.03 6.91
CA ALA A 251 -15.37 19.07 7.04
C ALA A 251 -13.96 18.50 6.81
N THR A 252 -13.63 17.37 7.46
CA THR A 252 -12.33 16.71 7.32
C THR A 252 -12.08 16.20 5.90
N LEU A 253 -13.11 15.63 5.24
CA LEU A 253 -13.00 15.21 3.85
C LEU A 253 -12.86 16.41 2.90
N SER A 254 -13.54 17.53 3.17
CA SER A 254 -13.45 18.75 2.35
C SER A 254 -12.07 19.42 2.38
N GLU A 255 -11.31 19.24 3.46
CA GLU A 255 -9.93 19.74 3.57
C GLU A 255 -8.98 19.03 2.60
N ASP A 256 -9.22 17.74 2.34
CA ASP A 256 -8.34 16.89 1.53
C ASP A 256 -8.84 16.66 0.11
N ALA A 257 -10.16 16.52 -0.10
CA ALA A 257 -10.77 16.16 -1.38
C ALA A 257 -11.27 17.37 -2.17
N THR A 258 -10.55 17.70 -3.26
CA THR A 258 -10.92 18.77 -4.19
C THR A 258 -12.29 18.51 -4.79
N GLY A 259 -13.21 19.47 -4.63
CA GLY A 259 -14.58 19.37 -5.15
C GLY A 259 -15.49 18.41 -4.38
N TYR A 260 -15.12 18.03 -3.15
CA TYR A 260 -15.91 17.10 -2.33
C TYR A 260 -17.37 17.52 -2.20
N ALA A 261 -17.67 18.80 -1.93
CA ALA A 261 -19.02 19.30 -1.70
C ALA A 261 -19.99 19.03 -2.86
N ASP A 262 -19.49 18.94 -4.09
CA ASP A 262 -20.29 18.68 -5.30
C ASP A 262 -20.28 17.18 -5.70
N SER A 263 -19.63 16.33 -4.91
CA SER A 263 -19.50 14.89 -5.21
C SER A 263 -20.77 14.10 -4.85
N PRO A 264 -21.07 12.99 -5.56
CA PRO A 264 -22.16 12.09 -5.19
C PRO A 264 -22.03 11.54 -3.77
N ALA A 265 -20.80 11.32 -3.30
CA ALA A 265 -20.53 10.83 -1.95
C ALA A 265 -20.94 11.86 -0.88
N ALA A 266 -20.55 13.14 -1.05
CA ALA A 266 -20.94 14.20 -0.13
C ALA A 266 -22.46 14.39 -0.08
N TRP A 267 -23.14 14.34 -1.23
CA TRP A 267 -24.59 14.44 -1.27
C TRP A 267 -25.26 13.29 -0.50
N LEU A 268 -24.85 12.04 -0.74
CA LEU A 268 -25.40 10.87 -0.04
C LEU A 268 -25.14 10.91 1.47
N LEU A 269 -23.92 11.25 1.88
CA LEU A 269 -23.54 11.33 3.30
C LEU A 269 -24.28 12.45 4.01
N GLY A 270 -24.40 13.62 3.40
CA GLY A 270 -25.12 14.77 3.95
C GLY A 270 -26.63 14.53 4.07
N CYS A 271 -27.26 13.89 3.08
CA CYS A 271 -28.66 13.50 3.17
C CYS A 271 -28.91 12.52 4.33
N ALA A 272 -28.02 11.54 4.53
CA ALA A 272 -28.13 10.60 5.62
C ALA A 272 -27.91 11.27 6.99
N GLU A 273 -26.95 12.18 7.11
CA GLU A 273 -26.72 12.94 8.34
C GLU A 273 -27.96 13.76 8.73
N ALA A 274 -28.54 14.50 7.78
CA ALA A 274 -29.75 15.27 8.01
C ALA A 274 -30.93 14.38 8.44
N GLN A 275 -31.12 13.25 7.76
CA GLN A 275 -32.18 12.29 8.09
C GLN A 275 -32.02 11.71 9.50
N TRP A 276 -30.80 11.39 9.92
CA TRP A 276 -30.54 10.89 11.28
C TRP A 276 -30.65 11.99 12.33
N ALA A 277 -30.18 13.21 12.04
CA ALA A 277 -30.29 14.34 12.96
C ALA A 277 -31.74 14.71 13.28
N GLU A 278 -32.68 14.56 12.34
CA GLU A 278 -34.11 14.78 12.58
C GLU A 278 -34.75 13.71 13.47
N ARG A 279 -34.24 12.48 13.43
CA ARG A 279 -34.79 11.33 14.17
C ARG A 279 -34.21 11.19 15.57
N LEU A 280 -32.94 11.57 15.76
CA LEU A 280 -32.20 11.33 16.98
C LEU A 280 -32.55 12.35 18.07
N PRO A 281 -32.95 11.91 19.28
CA PRO A 281 -33.20 12.82 20.40
C PRO A 281 -31.94 13.56 20.85
N GLY A 282 -32.06 14.84 21.19
CA GLY A 282 -30.93 15.70 21.57
C GLY A 282 -30.29 15.45 22.94
N THR A 283 -30.76 14.47 23.72
CA THR A 283 -30.14 14.12 25.02
C THR A 283 -29.76 12.64 25.06
N SER A 284 -28.63 12.31 25.68
CA SER A 284 -28.09 10.94 25.70
C SER A 284 -29.04 9.91 26.31
N ARG A 285 -29.78 10.29 27.37
CA ARG A 285 -30.77 9.41 28.00
C ARG A 285 -31.95 9.14 27.07
N ALA A 286 -32.52 10.18 26.47
CA ALA A 286 -33.63 10.02 25.53
C ALA A 286 -33.20 9.25 24.26
N MET A 287 -31.94 9.41 23.83
CA MET A 287 -31.38 8.65 22.71
C MET A 287 -31.34 7.15 23.01
N PHE A 288 -30.87 6.75 24.19
CA PHE A 288 -30.83 5.33 24.56
C PHE A 288 -32.23 4.72 24.67
N ASP A 289 -33.16 5.43 25.32
CA ASP A 289 -34.56 4.99 25.43
C ASP A 289 -35.22 4.86 24.04
N TRP A 290 -34.93 5.79 23.13
CA TRP A 290 -35.41 5.75 21.74
C TRP A 290 -34.84 4.56 20.99
N LEU A 291 -33.53 4.29 21.10
CA LEU A 291 -32.86 3.16 20.47
C LEU A 291 -33.46 1.82 20.93
N LEU A 292 -33.73 1.66 22.23
CA LEU A 292 -34.38 0.46 22.78
C LEU A 292 -35.78 0.22 22.21
N ALA A 293 -36.46 1.27 21.76
CA ALA A 293 -37.80 1.20 21.19
C ALA A 293 -37.82 0.99 19.67
N GLN A 294 -36.67 1.02 18.99
CA GLN A 294 -36.60 0.83 17.54
C GLN A 294 -36.61 -0.64 17.14
N ASP A 295 -37.03 -0.91 15.90
CA ASP A 295 -36.84 -2.22 15.28
C ASP A 295 -35.36 -2.48 14.92
N GLN A 296 -35.05 -3.74 14.67
CA GLN A 296 -33.69 -4.16 14.34
C GLN A 296 -33.19 -3.52 13.04
N ASP A 297 -34.05 -3.35 12.04
CA ASP A 297 -33.68 -2.76 10.75
C ASP A 297 -33.24 -1.30 10.90
N THR A 298 -33.95 -0.51 11.71
CA THR A 298 -33.57 0.87 12.04
C THR A 298 -32.24 0.93 12.78
N LEU A 299 -32.04 0.05 13.77
CA LEU A 299 -30.79 0.00 14.53
C LEU A 299 -29.60 -0.36 13.64
N LEU A 300 -29.79 -1.32 12.75
CA LEU A 300 -28.76 -1.75 11.81
C LEU A 300 -28.47 -0.66 10.77
N ALA A 301 -29.48 0.09 10.31
CA ALA A 301 -29.27 1.23 9.41
C ALA A 301 -28.46 2.35 10.08
N LEU A 302 -28.74 2.67 11.35
CA LEU A 302 -27.95 3.65 12.11
C LEU A 302 -26.53 3.13 12.37
N LEU A 303 -26.37 1.86 12.71
CA LEU A 303 -25.08 1.21 12.87
C LEU A 303 -24.27 1.29 11.57
N ALA A 304 -24.90 1.08 10.42
CA ALA A 304 -24.24 1.19 9.13
C ALA A 304 -23.71 2.60 8.87
N TYR A 305 -24.53 3.62 9.14
CA TYR A 305 -24.10 5.02 9.07
C TYR A 305 -22.92 5.31 10.01
N CYS A 306 -23.02 4.94 11.29
CA CYS A 306 -21.95 5.18 12.26
C CYS A 306 -20.64 4.45 11.88
N THR A 307 -20.75 3.20 11.41
CA THR A 307 -19.60 2.40 10.98
C THR A 307 -18.96 3.02 9.74
N ALA A 308 -19.75 3.42 8.75
CA ALA A 308 -19.25 4.11 7.57
C ALA A 308 -18.48 5.37 7.93
N ARG A 309 -19.04 6.25 8.77
CA ARG A 309 -18.39 7.51 9.20
C ARG A 309 -17.13 7.31 10.05
N SER A 310 -16.90 6.10 10.55
CA SER A 310 -15.66 5.74 11.25
C SER A 310 -14.52 5.33 10.32
N ILE A 311 -14.78 5.04 9.05
CA ILE A 311 -13.73 4.64 8.09
C ILE A 311 -12.87 5.85 7.74
N HIS A 312 -11.56 5.71 7.92
CA HIS A 312 -10.55 6.68 7.49
C HIS A 312 -9.39 5.96 6.81
N ALA A 313 -9.23 6.18 5.50
CA ALA A 313 -8.18 5.55 4.68
C ALA A 313 -7.42 6.59 3.83
N VAL A 314 -7.32 7.83 4.33
CA VAL A 314 -6.56 8.90 3.66
C VAL A 314 -5.07 8.69 3.91
N SER A 315 -4.26 8.80 2.86
CA SER A 315 -2.82 8.58 2.92
C SER A 315 -2.08 9.51 1.95
N SER A 316 -0.98 10.10 2.42
CA SER A 316 -0.01 10.80 1.57
C SER A 316 0.96 9.86 0.85
N LYS A 317 1.02 8.59 1.29
CA LYS A 317 1.88 7.55 0.73
C LYS A 317 1.11 6.63 -0.20
N GLN A 318 1.83 5.95 -1.09
CA GLN A 318 1.28 4.91 -1.96
C GLN A 318 0.48 3.88 -1.15
N ARG A 319 -0.72 3.53 -1.62
CA ARG A 319 -1.56 2.57 -0.93
C ARG A 319 -0.93 1.17 -0.97
N ARG A 320 -1.04 0.47 0.15
CA ARG A 320 -0.79 -0.96 0.27
C ARG A 320 -2.13 -1.64 0.57
N HIS A 321 -2.24 -2.92 0.28
CA HIS A 321 -3.46 -3.66 0.58
C HIS A 321 -3.72 -3.65 2.09
N ASP A 322 -4.88 -3.14 2.49
CA ASP A 322 -5.31 -3.05 3.89
C ASP A 322 -6.79 -3.45 4.07
N GLN A 323 -7.35 -3.22 5.26
CA GLN A 323 -8.75 -3.53 5.56
C GLN A 323 -9.73 -2.73 4.68
N SER A 324 -9.38 -1.51 4.26
CA SER A 324 -10.22 -0.69 3.38
C SER A 324 -10.35 -1.30 1.99
N ASP A 325 -9.32 -2.01 1.50
CA ASP A 325 -9.38 -2.79 0.26
C ASP A 325 -10.30 -4.01 0.38
N ALA A 326 -10.24 -4.74 1.50
CA ALA A 326 -11.13 -5.87 1.76
C ALA A 326 -12.60 -5.44 1.84
N ILE A 327 -12.89 -4.31 2.50
CA ILE A 327 -14.25 -3.74 2.57
C ILE A 327 -14.72 -3.29 1.19
N ALA A 328 -13.87 -2.59 0.43
CA ALA A 328 -14.20 -2.17 -0.93
C ALA A 328 -14.53 -3.37 -1.84
N GLN A 329 -13.77 -4.47 -1.71
CA GLN A 329 -14.03 -5.72 -2.43
C GLN A 329 -15.36 -6.35 -2.02
N ALA A 330 -15.65 -6.43 -0.71
CA ALA A 330 -16.90 -6.99 -0.19
C ALA A 330 -18.14 -6.19 -0.63
N LEU A 331 -17.99 -4.88 -0.82
CA LEU A 331 -19.03 -3.99 -1.35
C LEU A 331 -19.18 -4.07 -2.87
N GLY A 332 -18.23 -4.69 -3.58
CA GLY A 332 -18.16 -4.60 -5.04
C GLY A 332 -17.98 -3.16 -5.51
N LEU A 333 -17.26 -2.34 -4.75
CA LEU A 333 -17.13 -0.90 -4.99
C LEU A 333 -16.33 -0.62 -6.28
N ASP A 334 -17.02 -0.11 -7.30
CA ASP A 334 -16.41 0.50 -8.47
C ASP A 334 -16.29 2.02 -8.26
N LEU A 335 -15.06 2.49 -8.03
CA LEU A 335 -14.77 3.90 -7.80
C LEU A 335 -15.06 4.81 -9.00
N SER A 336 -15.24 4.25 -10.21
CA SER A 336 -15.57 5.03 -11.40
C SER A 336 -17.02 5.53 -11.40
N ASP A 337 -17.88 5.03 -10.50
CA ASP A 337 -19.21 5.59 -10.24
C ASP A 337 -19.17 6.85 -9.35
N TRP A 338 -18.07 7.05 -8.63
CA TRP A 338 -17.95 8.05 -7.56
C TRP A 338 -16.98 9.18 -7.89
N TRP A 339 -16.04 8.92 -8.80
CA TRP A 339 -14.95 9.85 -9.11
C TRP A 339 -14.67 9.93 -10.61
N ILE A 340 -14.36 11.14 -11.09
CA ILE A 340 -14.07 11.42 -12.49
C ILE A 340 -12.78 12.24 -12.60
N ALA A 341 -11.94 11.87 -13.57
CA ALA A 341 -10.74 12.63 -13.90
C ALA A 341 -11.10 13.91 -14.64
N THR A 342 -10.87 15.06 -14.02
CA THR A 342 -11.10 16.40 -14.58
C THR A 342 -9.82 17.22 -14.59
N THR A 343 -9.89 18.42 -15.18
CA THR A 343 -8.84 19.43 -15.13
C THR A 343 -8.41 19.73 -13.68
N ALA A 344 -9.36 19.82 -12.75
CA ALA A 344 -9.11 20.20 -11.36
C ALA A 344 -8.69 19.00 -10.49
N THR A 345 -9.30 17.83 -10.70
CA THR A 345 -9.09 16.66 -9.83
C THR A 345 -7.83 15.87 -10.16
N TYR A 346 -7.42 15.81 -11.43
CA TYR A 346 -6.27 14.98 -11.83
C TYR A 346 -5.41 15.61 -12.92
N VAL A 347 -5.98 15.92 -14.09
CA VAL A 347 -5.21 16.20 -15.32
C VAL A 347 -4.36 17.47 -15.19
N GLY A 348 -4.81 18.48 -14.45
CA GLY A 348 -4.03 19.70 -14.18
C GLY A 348 -2.95 19.53 -13.11
N ARG A 349 -2.99 18.45 -12.33
CA ARG A 349 -2.12 18.18 -11.17
C ARG A 349 -1.00 17.18 -11.46
N VAL A 350 -1.05 16.51 -12.61
CA VAL A 350 -0.05 15.52 -13.05
C VAL A 350 0.84 16.07 -14.17
N THR A 351 1.93 15.35 -14.47
CA THR A 351 2.79 15.68 -15.62
C THR A 351 2.05 15.44 -16.94
N ARG A 352 2.52 16.10 -18.00
CA ARG A 352 1.96 15.93 -19.36
C ARG A 352 2.03 14.46 -19.82
N ALA A 353 3.13 13.78 -19.50
CA ALA A 353 3.32 12.37 -19.81
C ALA A 353 2.28 11.49 -19.10
N GLN A 354 2.04 11.72 -17.80
CA GLN A 354 1.01 10.99 -17.04
C GLN A 354 -0.40 11.26 -17.57
N ALA A 355 -0.71 12.49 -17.99
CA ALA A 355 -1.99 12.83 -18.61
C ALA A 355 -2.20 12.13 -19.96
N ILE A 356 -1.16 12.06 -20.81
CA ILE A 356 -1.19 11.35 -22.09
C ILE A 356 -1.35 9.84 -21.84
N GLN A 357 -0.60 9.29 -20.90
CA GLN A 357 -0.68 7.87 -20.53
C GLN A 357 -2.09 7.51 -20.04
N ALA A 358 -2.72 8.36 -19.23
CA ALA A 358 -4.11 8.19 -18.81
C ALA A 358 -5.07 8.14 -20.01
N VAL A 359 -4.93 9.06 -20.97
CA VAL A 359 -5.76 9.06 -22.21
C VAL A 359 -5.53 7.81 -23.04
N ARG A 360 -4.27 7.35 -23.15
CA ARG A 360 -3.91 6.13 -23.86
C ARG A 360 -4.54 4.89 -23.22
N GLU A 361 -4.52 4.79 -21.90
CA GLU A 361 -5.17 3.71 -21.16
C GLU A 361 -6.69 3.73 -21.30
N ALA A 362 -7.30 4.92 -21.29
CA ALA A 362 -8.75 5.08 -21.38
C ALA A 362 -9.30 4.82 -22.79
N THR A 363 -8.57 5.23 -23.84
CA THR A 363 -9.09 5.26 -25.22
C THR A 363 -8.34 4.37 -26.20
N GLY A 364 -7.22 3.76 -25.78
CA GLY A 364 -6.29 3.03 -26.66
C GLY A 364 -5.52 3.90 -27.64
N THR A 365 -5.77 5.22 -27.67
CA THR A 365 -5.18 6.15 -28.64
C THR A 365 -4.02 6.90 -28.02
N ASP A 366 -2.87 6.85 -28.68
CA ASP A 366 -1.72 7.67 -28.31
C ASP A 366 -1.89 9.10 -28.87
N CYS A 367 -2.15 10.05 -27.97
CA CYS A 367 -2.29 11.46 -28.32
C CYS A 367 -0.97 12.25 -28.20
N THR A 368 0.18 11.61 -27.97
CA THR A 368 1.48 12.26 -27.78
C THR A 368 1.78 13.28 -28.88
N ALA A 369 1.65 12.90 -30.15
CA ALA A 369 1.94 13.77 -31.28
C ALA A 369 0.97 14.97 -31.41
N LEU A 370 -0.31 14.77 -31.09
CA LEU A 370 -1.32 15.82 -31.11
C LEU A 370 -1.13 16.79 -29.96
N VAL A 371 -0.87 16.25 -28.78
CA VAL A 371 -0.70 17.01 -27.56
C VAL A 371 0.63 17.76 -27.59
N ALA A 372 1.69 17.25 -28.21
CA ALA A 372 3.02 17.87 -28.27
C ALA A 372 2.98 19.35 -28.71
N GLY A 373 2.19 19.69 -29.75
CA GLY A 373 2.06 21.05 -30.27
C GLY A 373 1.03 21.94 -29.56
N MET A 374 0.34 21.44 -28.52
CA MET A 374 -0.66 22.22 -27.77
C MET A 374 -0.02 23.02 -26.64
N LYS A 375 -0.65 24.13 -26.23
CA LYS A 375 -0.29 24.79 -24.96
C LYS A 375 -0.66 23.91 -23.77
N ARG A 376 0.01 24.05 -22.62
CA ARG A 376 -0.27 23.23 -21.42
C ARG A 376 -1.75 23.27 -21.00
N SER A 377 -2.36 24.46 -20.96
CA SER A 377 -3.79 24.60 -20.62
C SER A 377 -4.72 23.94 -21.64
N GLU A 378 -4.36 24.00 -22.93
CA GLU A 378 -5.09 23.33 -24.01
C GLU A 378 -4.94 21.81 -23.95
N ALA A 379 -3.72 21.32 -23.68
CA ALA A 379 -3.41 19.90 -23.49
C ALA A 379 -4.17 19.32 -22.28
N VAL A 380 -4.19 20.03 -21.15
CA VAL A 380 -4.94 19.60 -19.96
C VAL A 380 -6.44 19.51 -20.27
N ARG A 381 -7.00 20.54 -20.93
CA ARG A 381 -8.42 20.53 -21.30
C ARG A 381 -8.74 19.44 -22.33
N TYR A 382 -7.85 19.20 -23.29
CA TYR A 382 -7.98 18.13 -24.27
C TYR A 382 -7.96 16.74 -23.61
N CYS A 383 -6.98 16.48 -22.74
CA CYS A 383 -6.88 15.21 -22.04
C CYS A 383 -8.07 15.00 -21.09
N ALA A 384 -8.51 16.03 -20.36
CA ALA A 384 -9.72 15.95 -19.53
C ALA A 384 -10.96 15.61 -20.36
N ALA A 385 -11.16 16.25 -21.52
CA ALA A 385 -12.28 15.95 -22.42
C ALA A 385 -12.22 14.53 -23.02
N LYS A 386 -11.02 13.94 -23.14
CA LYS A 386 -10.85 12.54 -23.60
C LYS A 386 -11.09 11.52 -22.49
N LEU A 387 -10.85 11.90 -21.24
CA LEU A 387 -11.12 11.05 -20.08
C LEU A 387 -12.59 11.13 -19.63
N GLU A 388 -13.30 12.20 -19.99
CA GLU A 388 -14.72 12.36 -19.72
C GLU A 388 -15.55 11.19 -20.28
N GLY A 389 -16.37 10.57 -19.44
CA GLY A 389 -17.21 9.42 -19.80
C GLY A 389 -16.48 8.08 -19.96
N SER A 390 -15.15 8.03 -19.84
CA SER A 390 -14.36 6.82 -20.07
C SER A 390 -14.33 5.82 -18.89
N ARG A 391 -14.88 6.19 -17.73
CA ARG A 391 -14.75 5.47 -16.44
C ARG A 391 -13.30 5.16 -16.02
N TRP A 392 -12.33 5.86 -16.61
CA TRP A 392 -10.92 5.69 -16.29
C TRP A 392 -10.59 6.20 -14.88
N LEU A 393 -9.74 5.45 -14.17
CA LEU A 393 -9.26 5.76 -12.83
C LEU A 393 -7.72 5.74 -12.78
N PRO A 394 -7.06 6.63 -12.01
CA PRO A 394 -5.64 6.51 -11.71
C PRO A 394 -5.35 5.24 -10.89
N THR A 395 -4.12 4.72 -10.98
CA THR A 395 -3.71 3.46 -10.33
C THR A 395 -4.02 3.43 -8.83
N THR A 396 -3.92 4.58 -8.16
CA THR A 396 -4.21 4.76 -6.73
C THR A 396 -5.69 4.66 -6.36
N LEU A 397 -6.61 4.76 -7.32
CA LEU A 397 -8.05 4.53 -7.10
C LEU A 397 -8.51 3.14 -7.54
N ARG A 398 -7.69 2.43 -8.31
CA ARG A 398 -8.03 1.07 -8.76
C ARG A 398 -8.04 0.08 -7.58
N PRO A 399 -8.80 -1.03 -7.68
CA PRO A 399 -8.67 -2.15 -6.76
C PRO A 399 -7.23 -2.67 -6.77
N LEU A 400 -6.63 -2.83 -5.59
CA LEU A 400 -5.36 -3.54 -5.49
C LEU A 400 -5.68 -5.03 -5.62
N VAL A 401 -4.98 -5.72 -6.53
CA VAL A 401 -5.10 -7.18 -6.62
C VAL A 401 -4.50 -7.73 -5.33
N PRO A 402 -5.26 -8.49 -4.50
CA PRO A 402 -4.66 -9.19 -3.38
C PRO A 402 -3.62 -10.14 -3.97
N ILE A 403 -2.39 -10.06 -3.49
CA ILE A 403 -1.36 -11.05 -3.83
C ILE A 403 -1.93 -12.39 -3.40
N ARG A 404 -2.36 -13.22 -4.36
CA ARG A 404 -2.96 -14.53 -4.07
C ARG A 404 -1.89 -15.38 -3.40
N GLY A 405 -2.07 -15.60 -2.11
CA GLY A 405 -1.22 -16.39 -1.23
C GLY A 405 -1.71 -16.24 0.21
N SER A 406 -2.87 -16.83 0.54
CA SER A 406 -3.34 -17.14 1.91
C SER A 406 -4.80 -17.64 1.98
N HIS A 407 -5.37 -18.19 0.91
CA HIS A 407 -6.66 -18.87 0.96
C HIS A 407 -6.59 -20.17 0.14
N GLU A 408 -6.16 -21.25 0.78
CA GLU A 408 -6.53 -22.62 0.39
C GLU A 408 -7.08 -23.32 1.64
N ASP A 409 -8.39 -23.60 1.56
CA ASP A 409 -9.15 -24.73 2.10
C ASP A 409 -9.21 -25.00 3.61
N ASP A 410 -10.14 -24.31 4.29
CA ASP A 410 -10.81 -24.82 5.50
C ASP A 410 -12.19 -25.37 5.11
N GLU A 411 -12.21 -26.47 4.36
CA GLU A 411 -13.28 -27.47 4.48
C GLU A 411 -12.78 -28.56 5.43
N ARG A 412 -13.09 -28.41 6.74
CA ARG A 412 -13.15 -29.55 7.67
C ARG A 412 -14.38 -29.41 8.57
N ASP A 413 -15.36 -30.23 8.24
CA ASP A 413 -16.43 -30.80 9.06
C ASP A 413 -16.47 -30.38 10.54
N ILE A 414 -17.57 -29.72 10.92
CA ILE A 414 -18.23 -29.88 12.23
C ILE A 414 -19.72 -30.11 12.01
#